data_AF-A0AAV1EGD1-F1
#
_entry.id   AF-A0AAV1EGD1-F1
#
_cell.length_a   1.000
_cell.length_b   1.000
_cell.length_c   1.000
_cell.angle_alpha   90.00
_cell.angle_beta   90.00
_cell.angle_gamma   90.00
#
_symmetry.space_group_name_H-M   'P 1'
#
loop_
_entity.id
_entity.type
_entity.pdbx_description
1 polymer ?
#
loop_
_entity_poly.entity_id
_entity_poly.type
_entity_poly.pdbx_seq_one_letter_code
_entity_poly.pdbx_strand_id
1 'polypeptide(L)'
;MVITLKKELMIRSHKTVDGRGVRVEITRGPCIGIENVKHVIIHGINIHDCRRRVGLVQIPPTLGSRGKVGCSEDEQECSGDAVNIKNSSHIWIDHCYLSNCTDGLIDVNHASNNVTISNSRFTNHVKV
;
A
#
# COMPACT_ATOMS: atom_id res chain seq x y z
N MET A 1 -0.71 5.29 17.37
CA MET A 1 0.29 4.23 17.11
C MET A 1 1.07 4.62 15.87
N VAL A 2 2.40 4.66 15.94
CA VAL A 2 3.26 4.98 14.81
C VAL A 2 4.04 3.73 14.40
N ILE A 3 3.96 3.34 13.14
CA ILE A 3 4.51 2.11 12.58
C ILE A 3 5.51 2.48 11.49
N THR A 4 6.78 2.11 11.71
CA THR A 4 7.82 2.18 10.68
C THR A 4 8.06 0.78 10.14
N LEU A 5 7.65 0.53 8.90
CA LEU A 5 7.85 -0.77 8.27
C LEU A 5 9.31 -0.93 7.82
N LYS A 6 9.82 -2.17 7.86
CA LYS A 6 11.16 -2.50 7.36
C LYS A 6 11.14 -2.90 5.88
N LYS A 7 10.01 -3.43 5.42
CA LYS A 7 9.69 -3.85 4.04
C LYS A 7 8.24 -3.46 3.76
N GLU A 8 7.86 -3.42 2.49
CA GLU A 8 6.49 -3.14 2.08
C GLU A 8 5.50 -4.09 2.77
N LEU A 9 4.38 -3.53 3.26
CA LEU A 9 3.33 -4.34 3.87
C LEU A 9 2.40 -4.85 2.78
N MET A 10 2.62 -6.09 2.38
CA MET A 10 1.83 -6.74 1.32
C MET A 10 0.48 -7.23 1.86
N ILE A 11 -0.59 -6.54 1.47
CA ILE A 11 -1.96 -6.89 1.87
C ILE A 11 -2.50 -8.02 0.99
N ARG A 12 -3.19 -8.98 1.61
CA ARG A 12 -3.77 -10.15 0.94
C ARG A 12 -5.25 -9.98 0.65
N SER A 13 -5.78 -10.83 -0.23
CA SER A 13 -7.21 -10.88 -0.53
C SER A 13 -8.06 -11.08 0.72
N HIS A 14 -9.26 -10.51 0.69
CA HIS A 14 -10.27 -10.61 1.76
C HIS A 14 -9.70 -10.10 3.09
N LYS A 15 -9.19 -8.87 3.09
CA LYS A 15 -8.66 -8.19 4.27
C LYS A 15 -9.22 -6.77 4.36
N THR A 16 -9.44 -6.35 5.59
CA THR A 16 -9.72 -4.97 5.94
C THR A 16 -8.63 -4.48 6.88
N VAL A 17 -8.00 -3.36 6.54
CA VAL A 17 -7.17 -2.58 7.45
C VAL A 17 -8.02 -1.43 7.96
N ASP A 18 -8.29 -1.41 9.26
CA ASP A 18 -9.24 -0.49 9.88
C ASP A 18 -8.57 0.29 11.02
N GLY A 19 -8.47 1.60 10.86
CA GLY A 19 -7.95 2.53 11.86
C GLY A 19 -9.02 3.20 12.72
N ARG A 20 -10.30 2.81 12.63
CA ARG A 20 -11.35 3.48 13.44
C ARG A 20 -11.07 3.39 14.93
N GLY A 21 -11.37 4.48 15.64
CA GLY A 21 -11.23 4.59 17.09
C GLY A 21 -9.80 4.84 17.58
N VAL A 22 -8.78 4.76 16.72
CA VAL A 22 -7.37 4.97 17.10
C VAL A 22 -6.57 5.65 15.98
N ARG A 23 -5.68 6.58 16.33
CA ARG A 23 -4.80 7.19 15.33
C ARG A 23 -3.65 6.24 14.96
N VAL A 24 -3.66 5.70 13.75
CA VAL A 24 -2.60 4.82 13.21
C VAL A 24 -1.84 5.55 12.10
N GLU A 25 -0.51 5.54 12.20
CA GLU A 25 0.39 6.18 11.23
C GLU A 25 1.39 5.16 10.69
N ILE A 26 1.41 4.96 9.37
CA ILE A 26 2.45 4.19 8.66
C ILE A 26 3.38 5.21 8.00
N THR A 27 4.64 5.23 8.43
CA THR A 27 5.54 6.34 8.07
C THR A 27 7.03 6.00 8.10
N ARG A 28 7.86 6.82 7.44
CA ARG A 28 9.34 6.81 7.44
C ARG A 28 10.01 5.54 6.89
N GLY A 29 9.22 4.60 6.38
CA GLY A 29 9.67 3.37 5.73
C GLY A 29 8.88 3.12 4.44
N PRO A 30 9.03 1.95 3.81
CA PRO A 30 8.11 1.52 2.77
C PRO A 30 6.70 1.44 3.34
N CYS A 31 5.69 1.54 2.48
CA CYS A 31 4.30 1.62 2.88
C CYS A 31 3.51 0.40 2.38
N ILE A 32 2.35 0.59 1.74
CA ILE A 32 1.41 -0.49 1.47
C ILE A 32 1.48 -0.96 0.01
N GLY A 33 1.60 -2.28 -0.16
CA GLY A 33 1.52 -2.95 -1.45
C GLY A 33 0.29 -3.84 -1.54
N ILE A 34 -0.45 -3.74 -2.64
CA ILE A 34 -1.64 -4.54 -2.97
C ILE A 34 -1.40 -5.13 -4.36
N GLU A 35 -0.98 -6.39 -4.41
CA GLU A 35 -0.54 -7.03 -5.65
C GLU A 35 -1.18 -8.40 -5.84
N ASN A 36 -1.75 -8.66 -7.02
CA ASN A 36 -2.36 -9.93 -7.40
C ASN A 36 -3.47 -10.39 -6.43
N VAL A 37 -4.28 -9.46 -5.93
CA VAL A 37 -5.29 -9.72 -4.88
C VAL A 37 -6.65 -9.10 -5.18
N LYS A 38 -7.66 -9.51 -4.42
CA LYS A 38 -9.04 -9.01 -4.52
C LYS A 38 -9.71 -8.80 -3.18
N HIS A 39 -10.70 -7.90 -3.14
CA HIS A 39 -11.51 -7.61 -1.95
C HIS A 39 -10.66 -7.12 -0.77
N VAL A 40 -10.09 -5.94 -0.93
CA VAL A 40 -9.29 -5.27 0.10
C VAL A 40 -9.91 -3.92 0.44
N ILE A 41 -10.04 -3.63 1.73
CA ILE A 41 -10.44 -2.33 2.24
C ILE A 41 -9.30 -1.76 3.08
N ILE A 42 -8.92 -0.52 2.82
CA ILE A 42 -8.01 0.25 3.67
C ILE A 42 -8.75 1.50 4.12
N HIS A 43 -8.96 1.61 5.42
CA HIS A 43 -9.84 2.62 5.98
C HIS A 43 -9.28 3.27 7.25
N GLY A 44 -9.36 4.61 7.32
CA GLY A 44 -9.17 5.35 8.55
C GLY A 44 -7.72 5.39 9.06
N ILE A 45 -6.73 5.26 8.19
CA ILE A 45 -5.30 5.30 8.56
C ILE A 45 -4.56 6.46 7.89
N ASN A 46 -3.46 6.88 8.52
CA ASN A 46 -2.57 7.91 7.99
C ASN A 46 -1.33 7.25 7.39
N ILE A 47 -0.99 7.58 6.15
CA ILE A 47 0.17 7.04 5.44
C ILE A 47 0.98 8.21 4.89
N HIS A 48 2.20 8.42 5.39
CA HIS A 48 2.99 9.60 5.02
C HIS A 48 4.49 9.41 5.19
N ASP A 49 5.29 10.25 4.53
CA ASP A 49 6.75 10.14 4.56
C ASP A 49 7.26 8.75 4.14
N CYS A 50 6.57 8.13 3.18
CA CYS A 50 6.95 6.82 2.65
C CYS A 50 8.28 6.91 1.92
N ARG A 51 9.17 5.95 2.20
CA ARG A 51 10.54 5.90 1.68
C ARG A 51 10.77 4.61 0.92
N ARG A 52 11.51 4.71 -0.19
CA ARG A 52 11.93 3.55 -0.97
C ARG A 52 12.85 2.66 -0.14
N ARG A 53 12.53 1.38 -0.06
CA ARG A 53 13.41 0.34 0.48
C ARG A 53 13.22 -0.94 -0.30
N VAL A 54 14.35 -1.52 -0.68
CA VAL A 54 14.38 -2.82 -1.34
C VAL A 54 14.14 -3.93 -0.32
N GLY A 55 13.41 -4.95 -0.73
CA GLY A 55 13.27 -6.15 0.08
C GLY A 55 12.04 -6.95 -0.28
N LEU A 56 12.29 -8.12 -0.87
CA LEU A 56 11.24 -9.07 -1.16
C LEU A 56 10.55 -9.57 0.12
N VAL A 57 9.24 -9.69 0.04
CA VAL A 57 8.37 -10.29 1.06
C VAL A 57 8.02 -11.70 0.61
N GLN A 58 8.38 -12.68 1.42
CA GLN A 58 8.13 -14.09 1.12
C GLN A 58 6.67 -14.43 1.41
N ILE A 59 5.99 -15.03 0.44
CA ILE A 59 4.61 -15.50 0.62
C ILE A 59 4.64 -16.95 1.10
N PRO A 60 3.99 -17.28 2.23
CA PRO A 60 3.85 -18.66 2.66
C PRO A 60 3.11 -19.52 1.62
N PRO A 61 3.53 -20.77 1.38
CA PRO A 61 2.87 -21.67 0.42
C PRO A 61 1.40 -21.96 0.75
N THR A 62 1.00 -21.81 2.00
CA THR A 62 -0.35 -22.09 2.52
C THR A 62 -1.41 -21.09 2.04
N LEU A 63 -1.00 -20.02 1.35
CA LEU A 63 -1.87 -18.91 0.93
C LEU A 63 -2.22 -18.94 -0.56
N GLY A 64 -2.02 -20.08 -1.24
CA GLY A 64 -2.47 -20.28 -2.64
C GLY A 64 -1.62 -19.57 -3.71
N SER A 65 -0.65 -18.74 -3.31
CA SER A 65 0.33 -18.11 -4.20
C SER A 65 1.74 -18.49 -3.73
N ARG A 66 2.48 -19.29 -4.52
CA ARG A 66 3.93 -19.46 -4.33
C ARG A 66 4.64 -18.27 -4.97
N GLY A 67 5.51 -17.58 -4.24
CA GLY A 67 6.33 -16.52 -4.82
C GLY A 67 6.93 -15.57 -3.79
N LYS A 68 7.76 -14.67 -4.32
CA LYS A 68 8.20 -13.45 -3.64
C LYS A 68 7.42 -12.29 -4.26
N VAL A 69 6.93 -11.36 -3.44
CA VAL A 69 6.27 -10.14 -3.90
C VAL A 69 6.88 -8.92 -3.21
N GLY A 70 6.55 -7.75 -3.72
CA GLY A 70 7.25 -6.51 -3.39
C GLY A 70 8.49 -6.35 -4.26
N CYS A 71 9.25 -5.31 -3.99
CA CYS A 71 10.24 -4.82 -4.93
C CYS A 71 11.60 -5.53 -4.77
N SER A 72 12.16 -6.02 -5.88
CA SER A 72 13.47 -6.69 -5.93
C SER A 72 14.64 -5.71 -6.06
N GLU A 73 15.88 -6.19 -5.85
CA GLU A 73 17.10 -5.36 -6.01
C GLU A 73 17.34 -4.92 -7.46
N ASP A 74 16.84 -5.68 -8.42
CA ASP A 74 16.99 -5.43 -9.86
C ASP A 74 15.82 -4.62 -10.43
N GLU A 75 14.72 -4.48 -9.69
CA GLU A 75 13.62 -3.58 -10.04
C GLU A 75 14.05 -2.15 -9.73
N GLN A 76 14.40 -1.43 -10.80
CA GLN A 76 14.78 -0.03 -10.75
C GLN A 76 13.64 0.79 -10.11
N GLU A 77 13.84 1.08 -8.83
CA GLU A 77 12.97 1.81 -7.89
C GLU A 77 11.78 1.01 -7.32
N CYS A 78 11.90 0.61 -6.05
CA CYS A 78 10.72 0.33 -5.23
C CYS A 78 9.85 1.59 -5.23
N SER A 79 8.54 1.47 -5.46
CA SER A 79 7.76 2.65 -5.89
C SER A 79 7.92 3.84 -4.95
N GLY A 80 7.85 3.60 -3.64
CA GLY A 80 7.91 4.67 -2.65
C GLY A 80 6.59 5.39 -2.51
N ASP A 81 5.51 4.79 -3.01
CA ASP A 81 4.14 5.29 -2.90
C ASP A 81 3.58 5.05 -1.50
N ALA A 82 2.50 5.76 -1.15
CA ALA A 82 1.74 5.43 0.05
C ALA A 82 1.00 4.10 -0.11
N VAL A 83 0.31 3.91 -1.24
CA VAL A 83 -0.41 2.68 -1.60
C VAL A 83 -0.16 2.37 -3.08
N ASN A 84 0.38 1.20 -3.37
CA ASN A 84 0.57 0.71 -4.74
C ASN A 84 -0.35 -0.49 -5.02
N ILE A 85 -1.20 -0.37 -6.04
CA ILE A 85 -2.21 -1.35 -6.44
C ILE A 85 -1.87 -1.89 -7.83
N LYS A 86 -1.42 -3.15 -7.88
CA LYS A 86 -0.99 -3.84 -9.10
C LYS A 86 -1.84 -5.08 -9.36
N ASN A 87 -2.33 -5.28 -10.59
CA ASN A 87 -3.09 -6.45 -11.03
C ASN A 87 -4.14 -6.94 -10.00
N SER A 88 -4.91 -5.99 -9.46
CA SER A 88 -5.82 -6.25 -8.34
C SER A 88 -7.22 -5.70 -8.64
N SER A 89 -8.24 -6.26 -7.98
CA SER A 89 -9.63 -5.84 -8.20
C SER A 89 -10.45 -5.74 -6.93
N HIS A 90 -11.51 -4.93 -6.97
CA HIS A 90 -12.42 -4.73 -5.82
C HIS A 90 -11.66 -4.20 -4.60
N ILE A 91 -11.03 -3.04 -4.78
CA ILE A 91 -10.22 -2.37 -3.76
C ILE A 91 -10.93 -1.09 -3.34
N TRP A 92 -11.00 -0.83 -2.04
CA TRP A 92 -11.56 0.41 -1.50
C TRP A 92 -10.58 1.09 -0.55
N ILE A 93 -10.12 2.29 -0.94
CA ILE A 93 -9.31 3.16 -0.10
C ILE A 93 -10.19 4.30 0.38
N ASP A 94 -10.46 4.35 1.69
CA ASP A 94 -11.49 5.22 2.25
C ASP A 94 -11.03 5.94 3.52
N HIS A 95 -11.40 7.22 3.69
CA HIS A 95 -11.07 8.00 4.90
C HIS A 95 -9.58 7.93 5.30
N CYS A 96 -8.68 7.83 4.33
CA CYS A 96 -7.25 7.81 4.58
C CYS A 96 -6.67 9.22 4.48
N TYR A 97 -5.62 9.48 5.25
CA TYR A 97 -4.78 10.66 5.07
C TYR A 97 -3.48 10.26 4.39
N LEU A 98 -3.13 10.89 3.27
CA LEU A 98 -1.92 10.58 2.52
C LEU A 98 -1.12 11.86 2.20
N SER A 99 0.19 11.84 2.44
CA SER A 99 1.05 13.01 2.19
C SER A 99 2.54 12.68 2.10
N ASN A 100 3.29 13.52 1.36
CA ASN A 100 4.76 13.59 1.40
C ASN A 100 5.47 12.24 1.22
N CYS A 101 5.07 11.44 0.24
CA CYS A 101 5.75 10.20 -0.10
C CYS A 101 6.93 10.45 -1.04
N THR A 102 7.76 9.44 -1.29
CA THR A 102 8.91 9.61 -2.20
C THR A 102 8.47 9.70 -3.66
N ASP A 103 7.41 8.96 -4.05
CA ASP A 103 6.90 8.97 -5.41
C ASP A 103 5.42 9.35 -5.50
N GLY A 104 4.49 8.40 -5.67
CA GLY A 104 3.05 8.61 -5.70
C GLY A 104 2.39 8.64 -4.32
N LEU A 105 1.14 9.10 -4.23
CA LEU A 105 0.30 8.73 -3.07
C LEU A 105 -0.43 7.43 -3.37
N ILE A 106 -1.25 7.38 -4.42
CA ILE A 106 -1.94 6.15 -4.80
C ILE A 106 -1.67 5.82 -6.27
N ASP A 107 -0.97 4.71 -6.48
CA ASP A 107 -0.74 4.16 -7.81
C ASP A 107 -1.68 3.00 -8.08
N VAL A 108 -2.46 3.10 -9.17
CA VAL A 108 -3.33 2.03 -9.67
C VAL A 108 -2.88 1.64 -11.07
N ASN A 109 -2.27 0.47 -11.21
CA ASN A 109 -1.58 0.06 -12.44
C ASN A 109 -1.73 -1.45 -12.72
N HIS A 110 -1.05 -1.95 -13.76
CA HIS A 110 -1.05 -3.35 -14.20
C HIS A 110 -2.46 -3.97 -14.33
N ALA A 111 -3.34 -3.33 -15.10
CA ALA A 111 -4.71 -3.79 -15.36
C ALA A 111 -5.61 -3.96 -14.12
N SER A 112 -5.29 -3.28 -13.02
CA SER A 112 -6.18 -3.19 -11.86
C SER A 112 -7.53 -2.57 -12.24
N ASN A 113 -8.62 -3.03 -11.62
CA ASN A 113 -9.98 -2.59 -11.92
C ASN A 113 -10.87 -2.57 -10.68
N ASN A 114 -12.07 -1.99 -10.76
CA ASN A 114 -13.03 -1.90 -9.65
C ASN A 114 -12.39 -1.33 -8.37
N VAL A 115 -11.67 -0.23 -8.51
CA VAL A 115 -11.03 0.49 -7.40
C VAL A 115 -11.86 1.73 -7.07
N THR A 116 -12.22 1.91 -5.81
CA THR A 116 -12.86 3.12 -5.29
C THR A 116 -11.90 3.82 -4.34
N ILE A 117 -11.70 5.12 -4.54
CA ILE A 117 -10.95 5.98 -3.63
C ILE A 117 -11.92 7.08 -3.18
N SER A 118 -12.26 7.11 -1.89
CA SER A 118 -13.28 8.02 -1.36
C SER A 118 -12.89 8.62 -0.02
N ASN A 119 -13.46 9.79 0.30
CA ASN A 119 -13.31 10.48 1.59
C ASN A 119 -11.88 10.65 2.11
N SER A 120 -10.89 10.55 1.22
CA SER A 120 -9.48 10.58 1.58
C SER A 120 -8.92 11.99 1.40
N ARG A 121 -7.94 12.33 2.22
CA ARG A 121 -7.28 13.64 2.21
C ARG A 121 -5.86 13.50 1.69
N PHE A 122 -5.60 14.13 0.53
CA PHE A 122 -4.29 14.20 -0.11
C PHE A 122 -3.72 15.60 0.09
N THR A 123 -2.53 15.71 0.68
CA THR A 123 -1.90 17.02 0.95
C THR A 123 -0.37 16.95 0.84
N ASN A 124 0.27 18.11 0.66
CA ASN A 124 1.72 18.25 0.70
C ASN A 124 2.46 17.23 -0.18
N HIS A 125 2.00 17.07 -1.41
CA HIS A 125 2.54 16.08 -2.34
C HIS A 125 2.27 16.50 -3.79
N VAL A 126 3.15 16.11 -4.72
CA VAL A 126 3.09 16.56 -6.13
C VAL A 126 2.44 15.50 -7.03
N LYS A 127 2.86 14.25 -6.94
CA LYS A 127 2.32 13.13 -7.73
C LYS A 127 1.27 12.38 -6.91
N VAL A 128 0.00 12.81 -7.01
CA VAL A 128 -1.09 12.27 -6.19
C VAL A 128 -1.62 10.97 -6.77
#